data_AF-A0A5N6T4H9-F1
#
_entry.id   AF-A0A5N6T4H9-F1
#
_cell.length_a   1.000
_cell.length_b   1.000
_cell.length_c   1.000
_cell.angle_alpha   90.00
_cell.angle_beta   90.00
_cell.angle_gamma   90.00
#
_symmetry.space_group_name_H-M   'P 1'
#
loop_
_entity.id
_entity.type
_entity.pdbx_description
1 polymer ?
#
loop_
_entity_poly.entity_id
_entity_poly.type
_entity_poly.pdbx_seq_one_letter_code
_entity_poly.pdbx_strand_id
1 'polypeptide(L)'
;MRLQNLEGLSSVSKSSLLRSIADDISVAFICISKQLSCGTLSARHTRPIHNFITSIRNTERLEQRRLQQDLKRYRQRERRWRAERKWMRRKVEGLVKHSEVTYREWKERLEMVSGNFDGATRELAALRWKYELSRSRVEREKLLGRETDATLAETNR
;
A
#
# COMPACT_ATOMS: atom_id res chain seq x y z
N MET A 1 43.87 -7.21 -29.52
CA MET A 1 43.14 -5.91 -29.52
C MET A 1 43.19 -5.34 -28.11
N ARG A 2 43.58 -4.07 -27.90
CA ARG A 2 43.74 -3.45 -26.54
C ARG A 2 42.46 -3.47 -25.69
N LEU A 3 41.31 -3.78 -26.31
CA LEU A 3 39.99 -3.86 -25.70
C LEU A 3 39.60 -5.28 -25.21
N GLN A 4 40.46 -6.30 -25.36
CA GLN A 4 40.11 -7.70 -25.06
C GLN A 4 39.75 -7.99 -23.59
N ASN A 5 40.27 -7.20 -22.64
CA ASN A 5 40.04 -7.40 -21.20
C ASN A 5 39.19 -6.28 -20.58
N LEU A 6 38.38 -5.59 -21.38
CA LEU A 6 37.70 -4.38 -20.93
C LEU A 6 36.75 -4.66 -19.76
N GLU A 7 36.09 -5.81 -19.72
CA GLU A 7 35.13 -6.17 -18.66
C GLU A 7 35.79 -6.27 -17.27
N GLY A 8 36.97 -6.88 -17.19
CA GLY A 8 37.72 -7.11 -15.95
C GLY A 8 38.45 -5.89 -15.37
N LEU A 9 38.43 -4.76 -16.07
CA LEU A 9 39.07 -3.53 -15.60
C LEU A 9 38.19 -2.75 -14.62
N SER A 10 38.85 -2.08 -13.67
CA SER A 10 38.20 -1.08 -12.80
C SER A 10 37.66 0.10 -13.63
N SER A 11 36.67 0.84 -13.10
CA SER A 11 36.12 2.02 -13.80
C SER A 11 37.19 3.08 -14.12
N VAL A 12 38.16 3.26 -13.22
CA VAL A 12 39.27 4.20 -13.41
C VAL A 12 40.19 3.71 -14.52
N SER A 13 40.56 2.42 -14.51
CA SER A 13 41.40 1.81 -15.55
C SER A 13 40.71 1.80 -16.92
N LYS A 14 39.40 1.55 -16.97
CA LYS A 14 38.58 1.68 -18.19
C LYS A 14 38.65 3.10 -18.76
N SER A 15 38.45 4.11 -17.91
CA SER A 15 38.49 5.51 -18.31
C SER A 15 39.87 5.93 -18.82
N SER A 16 40.93 5.50 -18.14
CA SER A 16 42.32 5.78 -18.54
C SER A 16 42.67 5.11 -19.88
N LEU A 17 42.32 3.83 -20.05
CA LEU A 17 42.54 3.08 -21.29
C LEU A 17 41.81 3.74 -22.47
N LEU A 18 40.53 4.09 -22.29
CA LEU A 18 39.74 4.76 -23.33
C LEU A 18 40.32 6.13 -23.68
N ARG A 19 40.83 6.87 -22.70
CA ARG A 19 41.50 8.16 -22.94
C ARG A 19 42.77 7.98 -23.78
N SER A 20 43.64 7.05 -23.42
CA SER A 20 44.84 6.74 -24.21
C SER A 20 44.50 6.34 -25.65
N ILE A 21 43.46 5.53 -25.86
CA ILE A 21 43.02 5.14 -27.20
C ILE A 21 42.48 6.36 -27.97
N ALA A 22 41.73 7.24 -27.31
CA ALA A 22 41.22 8.46 -27.92
C ALA A 22 42.36 9.41 -28.32
N ASP A 23 43.42 9.50 -27.52
CA ASP A 23 44.62 10.28 -27.84
C ASP A 23 45.33 9.70 -29.07
N ASP A 24 45.56 8.37 -29.10
CA ASP A 24 46.17 7.68 -30.26
C ASP A 24 45.37 7.91 -31.55
N ILE A 25 44.04 7.80 -31.46
CA ILE A 25 43.13 8.07 -32.58
C ILE A 25 43.26 9.54 -33.01
N SER A 26 43.26 10.48 -32.08
CA SER A 26 43.36 11.92 -32.37
C SER A 26 44.66 12.25 -33.09
N VAL A 27 45.79 11.70 -32.62
CA VAL A 27 47.09 11.85 -33.28
C VAL A 27 47.06 11.27 -34.70
N ALA A 28 46.46 10.09 -34.88
CA ALA A 28 46.31 9.50 -36.21
C ALA A 28 45.48 10.38 -37.17
N PHE A 29 44.36 10.94 -36.71
CA PHE A 29 43.54 11.86 -37.49
C PHE A 29 44.30 13.15 -37.86
N ILE A 30 45.10 13.70 -36.94
CA ILE A 30 45.96 14.86 -37.21
C ILE A 30 46.99 14.52 -38.29
N CYS A 31 47.65 13.38 -38.19
CA CYS A 31 48.63 12.93 -39.19
C CYS A 31 47.98 12.73 -40.56
N ILE A 32 46.81 12.10 -40.63
CA ILE A 32 46.05 11.90 -41.88
C ILE A 32 45.66 13.25 -42.48
N SER A 33 45.21 14.22 -41.66
CA SER A 33 44.87 15.57 -42.12
C SER A 33 46.08 16.30 -42.70
N LYS A 34 47.26 16.16 -42.10
CA LYS A 34 48.51 16.70 -42.65
C LYS A 34 48.83 16.07 -44.01
N GLN A 35 48.75 14.75 -44.12
CA GLN A 35 49.03 14.04 -45.37
C GLN A 35 48.01 14.33 -46.49
N LEU A 36 46.76 14.63 -46.14
CA LEU A 36 45.76 15.17 -47.07
C LEU A 36 46.16 16.56 -47.57
N SER A 37 46.62 17.43 -46.66
CA SER A 37 47.03 18.81 -47.00
C SER A 37 48.26 18.84 -47.91
N CYS A 38 49.17 17.87 -47.75
CA CYS A 38 50.33 17.68 -48.63
C CYS A 38 49.99 17.02 -49.98
N GLY A 39 48.74 16.61 -50.21
CA GLY A 39 48.31 15.90 -51.42
C GLY A 39 48.73 14.43 -51.50
N THR A 40 49.46 13.91 -50.51
CA THR A 40 49.85 12.49 -50.41
C THR A 40 48.64 11.58 -50.28
N LEU A 41 47.63 12.02 -49.53
CA LEU A 41 46.34 11.34 -49.43
C LEU A 41 45.26 12.11 -50.20
N SER A 42 44.26 11.39 -50.69
CA SER A 42 43.06 11.94 -51.33
C SER A 42 41.81 11.52 -50.57
N ALA A 43 40.66 12.12 -50.93
CA ALA A 43 39.37 11.76 -50.36
C ALA A 43 39.01 10.26 -50.51
N ARG A 44 39.56 9.57 -51.52
CA ARG A 44 39.36 8.13 -51.69
C ARG A 44 40.00 7.33 -50.56
N HIS A 45 41.15 7.77 -50.05
CA HIS A 45 41.88 7.10 -48.98
C HIS A 45 41.21 7.29 -47.61
N THR A 46 40.48 8.39 -47.40
CA THR A 46 39.76 8.66 -46.13
C THR A 46 38.31 8.19 -46.11
N ARG A 47 37.77 7.71 -47.23
CA ARG A 47 36.41 7.14 -47.31
C ARG A 47 36.13 6.05 -46.26
N PRO A 48 37.03 5.08 -45.99
CA PRO A 48 36.80 4.07 -44.95
C PRO A 48 36.60 4.68 -43.56
N ILE A 49 37.33 5.76 -43.24
CA ILE A 49 37.23 6.46 -41.96
C ILE A 49 35.88 7.17 -41.85
N HIS A 50 35.42 7.80 -42.94
CA HIS A 50 34.10 8.41 -42.97
C HIS A 50 32.97 7.39 -42.78
N ASN A 51 33.09 6.22 -43.41
CA ASN A 51 32.15 5.11 -43.22
C ASN A 51 32.14 4.60 -41.78
N PHE A 52 33.33 4.47 -41.16
CA PHE A 52 33.47 4.06 -39.77
C PHE A 52 32.79 5.06 -38.81
N ILE A 53 33.07 6.36 -38.95
CA ILE A 53 32.42 7.41 -38.16
C ILE A 53 30.89 7.36 -38.32
N THR A 54 30.42 7.17 -39.56
CA THR A 54 28.99 7.05 -39.85
C THR A 54 28.35 5.83 -39.16
N SER A 55 29.05 4.69 -39.18
CA SER A 55 28.61 3.47 -38.48
C SER A 55 28.44 3.71 -36.98
N ILE A 56 29.42 4.34 -36.32
CA ILE A 56 29.34 4.69 -34.90
C ILE A 56 28.16 5.63 -34.60
N ARG A 57 27.96 6.68 -35.42
CA ARG A 57 26.85 7.62 -35.22
C ARG A 57 25.49 6.93 -35.35
N ASN A 58 25.37 5.94 -36.24
CA ASN A 58 24.14 5.20 -36.42
C ASN A 58 23.85 4.26 -35.25
N THR A 59 24.85 3.60 -34.67
CA THR A 59 24.65 2.74 -33.49
C THR A 59 24.26 3.56 -32.27
N GLU A 60 24.90 4.71 -32.03
CA GLU A 60 24.54 5.62 -30.93
C GLU A 60 23.07 6.10 -31.05
N ARG A 61 22.65 6.51 -32.26
CA ARG A 61 21.26 6.92 -32.52
C ARG A 61 20.25 5.79 -32.26
N LEU A 62 20.60 4.55 -32.60
CA LEU A 62 19.74 3.39 -32.37
C LEU A 62 19.58 3.11 -30.86
N GLU A 63 20.67 3.12 -30.11
CA GLU A 63 20.65 2.96 -28.66
C GLU A 63 19.86 4.09 -27.98
N GLN A 64 20.05 5.33 -28.42
CA GLN A 64 19.29 6.47 -27.91
C GLN A 64 17.77 6.31 -28.17
N ARG A 65 17.38 5.83 -29.36
CA ARG A 65 15.97 5.53 -29.68
C ARG A 65 15.41 4.41 -28.81
N ARG A 66 16.18 3.34 -28.56
CA ARG A 66 15.78 2.24 -27.67
C ARG A 66 15.53 2.75 -26.25
N LEU A 67 16.47 3.51 -25.69
CA LEU A 67 16.33 4.11 -24.36
C LEU A 67 15.11 5.04 -24.27
N GLN A 68 14.84 5.85 -25.30
CA GLN A 68 13.63 6.68 -25.34
C GLN A 68 12.34 5.86 -25.36
N GLN A 69 12.31 4.75 -26.10
CA GLN A 69 11.16 3.85 -26.12
C GLN A 69 10.94 3.19 -24.77
N ASP A 70 11.99 2.77 -24.09
CA ASP A 70 11.89 2.18 -22.76
C ASP A 70 11.43 3.20 -21.71
N LEU A 71 11.96 4.43 -21.75
CA LEU A 71 11.44 5.52 -20.92
C LEU A 71 9.94 5.77 -21.15
N LYS A 72 9.49 5.71 -22.41
CA LYS A 72 8.06 5.85 -22.74
C LYS A 72 7.24 4.69 -22.13
N ARG A 73 7.73 3.45 -22.21
CA ARG A 73 7.08 2.27 -21.60
C ARG A 73 7.00 2.40 -20.07
N TYR A 74 8.08 2.83 -19.41
CA TYR A 74 8.07 3.06 -17.97
C TYR A 74 7.07 4.13 -17.56
N ARG A 75 7.04 5.27 -18.26
CA ARG A 75 6.03 6.33 -18.02
C ARG A 75 4.60 5.82 -18.19
N GLN A 76 4.34 4.99 -19.21
CA GLN A 76 3.02 4.39 -19.41
C GLN A 76 2.65 3.40 -18.30
N ARG A 77 3.60 2.59 -17.83
CA ARG A 77 3.40 1.67 -16.71
C ARG A 77 3.11 2.43 -15.42
N GLU A 78 3.87 3.48 -15.15
CA GLU A 78 3.67 4.35 -13.99
C GLU A 78 2.28 5.00 -14.00
N ARG A 79 1.82 5.51 -15.14
CA ARG A 79 0.46 6.05 -15.29
C ARG A 79 -0.61 5.02 -14.96
N ARG A 80 -0.47 3.79 -15.45
CA ARG A 80 -1.38 2.68 -15.15
C ARG A 80 -1.39 2.36 -13.65
N TRP A 81 -0.22 2.26 -13.04
CA TRP A 81 -0.07 2.02 -11.59
C TRP A 81 -0.72 3.12 -10.75
N ARG A 82 -0.57 4.39 -11.14
CA ARG A 82 -1.26 5.50 -10.43
C ARG A 82 -2.78 5.39 -10.54
N ALA A 83 -3.29 5.06 -11.72
CA ALA A 83 -4.72 4.87 -11.92
C ALA A 83 -5.27 3.71 -11.08
N GLU A 84 -4.56 2.58 -11.05
CA GLU A 84 -4.91 1.41 -10.27
C GLU A 84 -4.88 1.69 -8.76
N ARG A 85 -3.83 2.37 -8.24
CA ARG A 85 -3.78 2.80 -6.84
C ARG A 85 -4.93 3.73 -6.48
N LYS A 86 -5.30 4.66 -7.37
CA LYS A 86 -6.43 5.56 -7.16
C LYS A 86 -7.76 4.78 -7.13
N TRP A 87 -7.93 3.80 -8.01
CA TRP A 87 -9.10 2.93 -8.02
C TRP A 87 -9.18 2.09 -6.74
N MET A 88 -8.08 1.48 -6.32
CA MET A 88 -8.00 0.68 -5.10
C MET A 88 -8.33 1.52 -3.87
N ARG A 89 -7.77 2.73 -3.77
CA ARG A 89 -8.08 3.66 -2.68
C ARG A 89 -9.58 3.92 -2.58
N ARG A 90 -10.24 4.22 -3.71
CA ARG A 90 -11.70 4.46 -3.73
C ARG A 90 -12.50 3.23 -3.32
N LYS A 91 -12.06 2.03 -3.72
CA LYS A 91 -12.69 0.77 -3.31
C LYS A 91 -12.60 0.57 -1.79
N VAL A 92 -11.42 0.75 -1.22
CA VAL A 92 -11.21 0.65 0.24
C VAL A 92 -12.04 1.70 0.98
N GLU A 93 -12.01 2.96 0.54
CA GLU A 93 -12.84 4.03 1.13
C GLU A 93 -14.33 3.69 1.09
N GLY A 94 -14.81 3.10 -0.01
CA GLY A 94 -16.20 2.63 -0.13
C GLY A 94 -16.53 1.52 0.86
N LEU A 95 -15.64 0.53 1.03
CA LEU A 95 -15.82 -0.56 1.99
C LEU A 95 -15.84 -0.06 3.43
N VAL A 96 -14.91 0.84 3.79
CA VAL A 96 -14.85 1.44 5.12
C VAL A 96 -16.15 2.17 5.44
N LYS A 97 -16.62 3.05 4.53
CA LYS A 97 -17.89 3.76 4.71
C LYS A 97 -19.07 2.81 4.88
N HIS A 98 -19.13 1.73 4.10
CA HIS A 98 -20.20 0.75 4.23
C HIS A 98 -20.15 0.06 5.60
N SER A 99 -18.96 -0.36 6.04
CA SER A 99 -18.78 -0.99 7.35
C SER A 99 -19.12 -0.06 8.52
N GLU A 100 -18.81 1.23 8.42
CA GLU A 100 -19.19 2.25 9.42
C GLU A 100 -20.70 2.45 9.52
N VAL A 101 -21.43 2.34 8.40
CA VAL A 101 -22.90 2.39 8.41
C VAL A 101 -23.45 1.14 9.08
N THR A 102 -23.01 -0.05 8.67
CA THR A 102 -23.47 -1.32 9.27
C THR A 102 -23.14 -1.37 10.76
N TYR A 103 -21.94 -0.93 11.17
CA TYR A 103 -21.56 -0.87 12.57
C TYR A 103 -22.50 0.02 13.39
N ARG A 104 -22.89 1.19 12.86
CA ARG A 104 -23.84 2.09 13.52
C ARG A 104 -25.22 1.44 13.68
N GLU A 105 -25.73 0.82 12.64
CA GLU A 105 -27.02 0.10 12.69
C GLU A 105 -27.01 -1.03 13.73
N TRP A 106 -25.92 -1.81 13.78
CA TRP A 106 -25.75 -2.85 14.80
C TRP A 106 -25.64 -2.29 16.20
N LYS A 107 -24.93 -1.18 16.38
CA LYS A 107 -24.79 -0.50 17.66
C LYS A 107 -26.14 -0.01 18.19
N GLU A 108 -26.94 0.66 17.35
CA GLU A 108 -28.28 1.12 17.70
C GLU A 108 -29.20 -0.05 18.10
N ARG A 109 -29.17 -1.15 17.35
CA ARG A 109 -29.94 -2.36 17.70
C ARG A 109 -29.52 -2.94 19.05
N LEU A 110 -28.22 -2.96 19.32
CA LEU A 110 -27.67 -3.52 20.56
C LEU A 110 -28.01 -2.63 21.76
N GLU A 111 -27.97 -1.31 21.61
CA GLU A 111 -28.42 -0.36 22.62
C GLU A 111 -29.92 -0.53 22.93
N MET A 112 -30.77 -0.71 21.91
CA MET A 112 -32.19 -0.98 22.10
C MET A 112 -32.43 -2.29 22.86
N VAL A 113 -31.74 -3.37 22.49
CA VAL A 113 -31.88 -4.67 23.15
C VAL A 113 -31.41 -4.59 24.60
N SER A 114 -30.29 -3.90 24.87
CA SER A 114 -29.79 -3.67 26.24
C SER A 114 -30.82 -2.91 27.07
N GLY A 115 -31.40 -1.84 26.52
CA GLY A 115 -32.45 -1.07 27.21
C GLY A 115 -33.69 -1.90 27.52
N ASN A 116 -34.14 -2.75 26.59
CA ASN A 116 -35.27 -3.65 26.81
C ASN A 116 -34.96 -4.69 27.91
N PHE A 117 -33.75 -5.24 27.92
CA PHE A 117 -33.30 -6.19 28.92
C PHE A 117 -33.25 -5.55 30.33
N ASP A 118 -32.71 -4.34 30.43
CA ASP A 118 -32.68 -3.57 31.69
C ASP A 118 -34.09 -3.25 32.18
N GLY A 119 -35.00 -2.88 31.25
CA GLY A 119 -36.41 -2.66 31.53
C GLY A 119 -37.09 -3.91 32.10
N ALA A 120 -36.96 -5.05 31.42
CA ALA A 120 -37.51 -6.32 31.87
C ALA A 120 -36.94 -6.76 33.23
N THR A 121 -35.64 -6.52 33.46
CA THR A 121 -35.00 -6.84 34.74
C THR A 121 -35.59 -6.01 35.89
N ARG A 122 -35.86 -4.72 35.67
CA ARG A 122 -36.52 -3.84 36.66
C ARG A 122 -37.96 -4.27 36.93
N GLU A 123 -38.72 -4.63 35.90
CA GLU A 123 -40.09 -5.11 36.05
C GLU A 123 -40.15 -6.41 36.85
N LEU A 124 -39.26 -7.37 36.56
CA LEU A 124 -39.15 -8.61 37.32
C LEU A 124 -38.79 -8.36 38.78
N ALA A 125 -37.85 -7.44 39.06
CA ALA A 125 -37.52 -7.05 40.43
C ALA A 125 -38.72 -6.44 41.17
N ALA A 126 -39.49 -5.58 40.50
CA ALA A 126 -40.70 -4.97 41.08
C ALA A 126 -41.81 -6.00 41.35
N LEU A 127 -42.03 -6.95 40.43
CA LEU A 127 -42.98 -8.05 40.61
C LEU A 127 -42.57 -8.95 41.77
N ARG A 128 -41.28 -9.29 41.87
CA ARG A 128 -40.74 -10.07 42.98
C ARG A 128 -40.97 -9.37 44.33
N TRP A 129 -40.69 -8.07 44.40
CA TRP A 129 -40.94 -7.27 45.61
C TRP A 129 -42.42 -7.26 46.01
N LYS A 130 -43.33 -7.05 45.05
CA LYS A 130 -44.79 -7.10 45.29
C LYS A 130 -45.24 -8.47 45.80
N TYR A 131 -44.69 -9.54 45.23
CA TYR A 131 -44.97 -10.91 45.66
C TYR A 131 -44.49 -11.15 47.09
N GLU A 132 -43.25 -10.76 47.41
CA GLU A 132 -42.68 -10.89 48.76
C GLU A 132 -43.50 -10.11 49.80
N LEU A 133 -43.90 -8.86 49.50
CA LEU A 133 -44.80 -8.07 50.37
C LEU A 133 -46.14 -8.77 50.62
N SER A 134 -46.77 -9.28 49.56
CA SER A 134 -48.06 -9.96 49.65
C SER A 134 -47.94 -11.23 50.49
N ARG A 135 -46.86 -11.99 50.29
CA ARG A 135 -46.55 -13.19 51.07
C ARG A 135 -46.35 -12.87 52.55
N SER A 136 -45.54 -11.86 52.89
CA SER A 136 -45.32 -11.46 54.28
C SER A 136 -46.60 -10.95 54.95
N ARG A 137 -47.51 -10.29 54.21
CA ARG A 137 -48.82 -9.89 54.73
C ARG A 137 -49.69 -11.10 55.09
N VAL A 138 -49.78 -12.08 54.19
CA VAL A 138 -50.51 -13.33 54.44
C VAL A 138 -49.90 -14.11 55.61
N GLU A 139 -48.57 -14.15 55.72
CA GLU A 139 -47.88 -14.80 56.85
C GLU A 139 -48.18 -14.08 58.18
N ARG A 140 -48.23 -12.74 58.21
CA ARG A 140 -48.65 -11.97 59.40
C ARG A 140 -50.11 -12.19 59.77
N GLU A 141 -51.03 -12.19 58.80
CA GLU A 141 -52.45 -12.46 59.05
C GLU A 141 -52.67 -13.87 59.63
N LYS A 142 -51.93 -14.87 59.16
CA LYS A 142 -51.95 -16.24 59.73
C LYS A 142 -51.41 -16.30 61.16
N LEU A 143 -50.37 -15.53 61.48
CA LEU A 143 -49.82 -15.48 62.84
C LEU A 143 -50.78 -14.78 63.81
N LEU A 144 -51.37 -13.65 63.41
CA LEU A 144 -52.38 -12.94 64.19
C LEU A 144 -53.64 -13.80 64.43
N GLY A 145 -54.11 -14.54 63.42
CA GLY A 145 -55.22 -15.47 63.58
C GLY A 145 -54.93 -16.60 64.59
N ARG A 146 -53.69 -17.11 64.62
CA ARG A 146 -53.27 -18.12 65.61
C ARG A 146 -53.12 -17.55 67.02
N GLU A 147 -52.69 -16.30 67.17
CA GLU A 147 -52.62 -15.61 68.47
C GLU A 147 -54.02 -15.33 69.03
N THR A 148 -54.99 -14.96 68.18
CA THR A 148 -56.39 -14.81 68.61
C THR A 148 -57.04 -16.14 69.00
N ASP A 149 -56.71 -17.22 68.31
CA ASP A 149 -57.20 -18.56 68.65
C ASP A 149 -56.57 -19.10 69.94
N ALA A 150 -55.29 -18.80 70.20
CA ALA A 150 -54.58 -19.18 71.43
C ALA A 150 -55.09 -18.40 72.66
N THR A 151 -55.35 -17.10 72.52
CA THR A 151 -55.91 -16.27 73.61
C THR A 151 -57.35 -16.65 73.95
N LEU A 152 -58.17 -17.02 72.96
CA LEU A 152 -59.52 -17.56 73.18
C LEU A 152 -59.51 -18.94 73.86
N ALA A 153 -58.49 -19.77 73.62
CA ALA A 153 -58.31 -21.06 74.27
C ALA A 153 -57.83 -20.93 75.74
N GLU A 154 -57.05 -19.90 76.07
CA GLU A 154 -56.63 -19.61 77.45
C GLU A 154 -57.73 -18.97 78.29
N THR A 155 -58.64 -18.20 77.70
CA THR A 155 -59.80 -17.63 78.42
C THR A 155 -60.93 -18.63 78.72
N ASN A 156 -60.89 -19.84 78.15
CA ASN A 156 -61.91 -20.89 78.29
C ASN A 156 -61.43 -22.11 79.11
N ARG A 157 -60.37 -21.95 79.92
CA ARG A 157 -59.93 -22.91 80.94
C ARG A 157 -60.19 -22.34 82.34
#